data_AF-A0AAQ3PKG6-F1
#
_entry.id   AF-A0AAQ3PKG6-F1
#
_cell.length_a   1.000
_cell.length_b   1.000
_cell.length_c   1.000
_cell.angle_alpha   90.00
_cell.angle_beta   90.00
_cell.angle_gamma   90.00
#
_symmetry.space_group_name_H-M   'P 1'
#
loop_
_entity.id
_entity.type
_entity.pdbx_description
1 polymer ?
#
loop_
_entity_poly.entity_id
_entity_poly.type
_entity_poly.pdbx_seq_one_letter_code
_entity_poly.pdbx_strand_id
1 'polypeptide(L)'
;MRDIHDVFHISQLRKCLKVPDQQVNLAAEELQPDLVYQDRPIKILDTVTRKTRTTTTRICRVLWSRHGEEEATWEREDALRKEHPHLFENQPNLEDEISSKGGL
;
A
#
# COMPACT_ATOMS: atom_id res chain seq x y z
N MET A 1 54.76 41.16 -27.37
CA MET A 1 54.12 41.04 -26.05
C MET A 1 53.24 39.81 -26.10
N ARG A 2 53.62 38.75 -25.38
CA ARG A 2 52.80 37.56 -25.16
C ARG A 2 52.35 37.65 -23.72
N ASP A 3 51.05 37.64 -23.47
CA ASP A 3 50.52 37.31 -22.15
C ASP A 3 49.06 36.95 -22.29
N ILE A 4 48.84 35.73 -22.78
CA ILE A 4 47.59 35.03 -22.54
C ILE A 4 48.00 33.81 -21.73
N HIS A 5 47.58 33.79 -20.46
CA HIS A 5 47.77 32.63 -19.61
C HIS A 5 46.52 31.75 -19.72
N ASP A 6 46.70 30.55 -20.26
CA ASP A 6 45.65 29.54 -20.36
C ASP A 6 45.54 28.82 -19.00
N VAL A 7 44.93 29.51 -18.04
CA VAL A 7 44.74 28.99 -16.68
C VAL A 7 43.24 28.88 -16.40
N PHE A 8 42.77 27.64 -16.29
CA PHE A 8 41.44 27.35 -15.78
C PHE A 8 41.51 27.16 -14.26
N HIS A 9 40.85 28.03 -13.50
CA HIS A 9 40.67 27.83 -12.07
C HIS A 9 39.45 26.93 -11.85
N ILE A 10 39.72 25.66 -11.54
CA ILE A 10 38.69 24.76 -11.03
C ILE A 10 38.72 24.92 -9.51
N SER A 11 37.80 25.72 -8.97
CA SER A 11 37.59 25.78 -7.52
C SER A 11 37.31 24.35 -7.05
N GLN A 12 38.03 23.91 -6.01
CA GLN A 12 38.07 22.52 -5.55
C GLN A 12 36.65 21.95 -5.40
N LEU A 13 36.22 21.17 -6.38
CA LEU A 13 34.95 20.46 -6.33
C LEU A 13 35.07 19.42 -5.22
N ARG A 14 34.43 19.69 -4.09
CA ARG A 14 34.33 18.73 -2.99
C ARG A 14 33.61 17.50 -3.55
N LYS A 15 34.28 16.34 -3.53
CA LYS A 15 33.61 15.05 -3.75
C LYS A 15 32.49 14.95 -2.72
N CYS A 16 31.24 14.94 -3.17
CA CYS A 16 30.13 14.49 -2.36
C CYS A 16 30.32 12.98 -2.13
N LEU A 17 31.09 12.62 -1.10
CA LEU A 17 31.12 11.28 -0.55
C LEU A 17 29.85 11.11 0.27
N LYS A 18 28.69 11.07 -0.41
CA LYS A 18 27.48 10.60 0.23
C LYS A 18 27.75 9.13 0.55
N VAL A 19 27.90 8.81 1.83
CA VAL A 19 27.83 7.41 2.28
C VAL A 19 26.53 6.87 1.69
N PRO A 20 26.52 5.70 1.01
CA PRO A 20 25.28 5.09 0.55
C PRO A 20 24.52 4.52 1.75
N ASP A 21 24.28 5.32 2.79
CA ASP A 21 23.33 5.01 3.86
C ASP A 21 21.96 5.40 3.36
N GLN A 22 21.50 4.62 2.39
CA GLN A 22 20.18 4.01 2.38
C GLN A 22 20.20 3.12 1.14
N GLN A 23 20.92 2.00 1.22
CA GLN A 23 20.50 0.87 0.43
C GLN A 23 19.11 0.56 0.96
N VAL A 24 18.07 1.10 0.29
CA VAL A 24 16.70 0.68 0.52
C VAL A 24 16.82 -0.82 0.41
N ASN A 25 16.59 -1.51 1.54
CA ASN A 25 16.42 -2.94 1.50
C ASN A 25 15.16 -3.10 0.66
N LEU A 26 15.36 -3.21 -0.66
CA LEU A 26 14.43 -3.80 -1.59
C LEU A 26 14.38 -5.24 -1.11
N ALA A 27 13.73 -5.44 0.04
CA ALA A 27 13.35 -6.73 0.51
C ALA A 27 12.76 -7.37 -0.72
N ALA A 28 13.37 -8.46 -1.13
CA ALA A 28 13.05 -9.23 -2.31
C ALA A 28 11.68 -9.91 -2.13
N GLU A 29 10.71 -9.15 -1.64
CA GLU A 29 9.31 -9.49 -1.57
C GLU A 29 8.81 -9.31 -2.99
N GLU A 30 8.93 -10.38 -3.76
CA GLU A 30 8.02 -10.74 -4.86
C GLU A 30 7.86 -9.70 -5.98
N LEU A 31 8.97 -9.14 -6.46
CA LEU A 31 8.98 -8.55 -7.80
C LEU A 31 8.79 -9.69 -8.82
N GLN A 32 7.62 -9.71 -9.47
CA GLN A 32 7.39 -10.57 -10.62
C GLN A 32 8.39 -10.19 -11.75
N PRO A 33 8.73 -11.12 -12.65
CA PRO A 33 9.71 -10.87 -13.74
C PRO A 33 9.29 -9.76 -14.71
N ASP A 34 8.01 -9.36 -14.70
CA ASP A 34 7.46 -8.23 -15.44
C ASP A 34 7.57 -6.89 -14.69
N LEU A 35 8.27 -6.86 -13.54
CA LEU A 35 8.40 -5.72 -12.63
C LEU A 35 7.06 -5.21 -12.05
N VAL A 36 6.00 -6.02 -12.14
CA VAL A 36 4.71 -5.70 -11.55
C VAL A 36 4.68 -6.21 -10.11
N TYR A 37 4.49 -5.28 -9.18
CA TYR A 37 4.21 -5.63 -7.79
C TYR A 37 2.76 -6.09 -7.68
N GLN A 38 2.55 -7.32 -7.20
CA GLN A 38 1.21 -7.78 -6.82
C GLN A 38 1.00 -7.55 -5.33
N ASP A 39 0.14 -6.60 -4.99
CA ASP A 39 -0.31 -6.42 -3.62
C ASP A 39 -1.24 -7.56 -3.23
N ARG A 40 -0.97 -8.20 -2.09
CA ARG A 40 -1.80 -9.29 -1.56
C ARG A 40 -2.70 -8.75 -0.46
N PRO A 41 -3.98 -9.11 -0.43
CA PRO A 41 -4.84 -8.69 0.65
C PRO A 41 -4.43 -9.41 1.93
N ILE A 42 -4.22 -8.67 3.02
CA ILE A 42 -3.83 -9.22 4.33
C ILE A 42 -5.07 -9.56 5.16
N LYS A 43 -5.97 -8.59 5.31
CA LYS A 43 -7.14 -8.70 6.19
C LYS A 43 -8.25 -7.75 5.77
N ILE A 44 -9.47 -8.09 6.15
CA ILE A 44 -10.61 -7.20 6.09
C ILE A 44 -10.65 -6.37 7.39
N LEU A 45 -10.62 -5.05 7.25
CA LEU A 45 -10.64 -4.09 8.34
C LEU A 45 -12.06 -3.76 8.79
N ASP A 46 -12.99 -3.65 7.84
CA ASP A 46 -14.37 -3.24 8.08
C ASP A 46 -15.29 -3.79 6.98
N THR A 47 -16.58 -3.92 7.26
CA THR A 47 -17.59 -4.34 6.29
C THR A 47 -18.83 -3.46 6.39
N VAL A 48 -19.23 -2.88 5.27
CA VAL A 48 -20.43 -2.04 5.17
C VAL A 48 -21.42 -2.67 4.21
N THR A 49 -22.67 -2.78 4.67
CA THR A 49 -23.78 -3.21 3.81
C THR A 49 -24.44 -1.99 3.17
N ARG A 50 -24.34 -1.86 1.85
CA ARG A 50 -25.06 -0.84 1.09
C ARG A 50 -26.39 -1.39 0.58
N LYS A 51 -27.48 -0.81 1.07
CA LYS A 51 -28.84 -1.08 0.57
C LYS A 51 -29.21 -0.01 -0.44
N THR A 52 -29.50 -0.43 -1.67
CA THR A 52 -30.11 0.40 -2.69
C THR A 52 -31.60 0.07 -2.80
N ARG A 53 -32.35 0.80 -3.64
CA ARG A 53 -33.79 0.55 -3.84
C ARG A 53 -34.11 -0.87 -4.32
N THR A 54 -33.16 -1.54 -4.98
CA THR A 54 -33.38 -2.83 -5.65
C THR A 54 -32.42 -3.93 -5.19
N THR A 55 -31.29 -3.58 -4.59
CA THR A 55 -30.25 -4.56 -4.24
C THR A 55 -29.59 -4.23 -2.92
N THR A 56 -29.06 -5.26 -2.25
CA THR A 56 -28.22 -5.11 -1.06
C THR A 56 -26.86 -5.69 -1.39
N THR A 57 -25.81 -4.87 -1.32
CA THR A 57 -24.43 -5.26 -1.64
C THR A 57 -23.54 -5.00 -0.44
N ARG A 58 -22.77 -6.00 -0.02
CA ARG A 58 -21.76 -5.86 1.03
C ARG A 58 -20.41 -5.46 0.42
N ILE A 59 -19.75 -4.50 1.05
CA ILE A 59 -18.46 -3.97 0.62
C ILE A 59 -17.52 -4.05 1.82
N CYS A 60 -16.34 -4.61 1.62
CA CYS A 60 -15.32 -4.82 2.64
C CYS A 60 -14.17 -3.84 2.42
N ARG A 61 -13.66 -3.26 3.50
CA ARG A 61 -12.43 -2.48 3.49
C ARG A 61 -11.24 -3.43 3.65
N VAL A 62 -10.36 -3.49 2.66
CA VAL A 62 -9.27 -4.48 2.59
C VAL A 62 -7.93 -3.80 2.81
N LEU A 63 -7.15 -4.33 3.76
CA LEU A 63 -5.75 -3.97 3.94
C LEU A 63 -4.88 -4.79 2.99
N TRP A 64 -3.95 -4.14 2.32
CA TRP A 64 -3.04 -4.74 1.36
C TRP A 64 -1.60 -4.80 1.89
N SER A 65 -0.83 -5.79 1.46
CA SER A 65 0.50 -6.15 2.01
C SER A 65 1.50 -5.01 2.15
N ARG A 66 1.49 -4.05 1.21
CA ARG A 66 2.44 -2.93 1.19
C ARG A 66 1.85 -1.61 1.67
N HIS A 67 0.54 -1.58 1.90
CA HIS A 67 -0.22 -0.37 2.16
C HIS A 67 -0.57 -0.25 3.64
N GLY A 68 -0.57 0.98 4.14
CA GLY A 68 -1.08 1.28 5.49
C GLY A 68 -2.60 1.12 5.56
N GLU A 69 -3.17 1.15 6.77
CA GLU A 69 -4.63 1.10 6.94
C GLU A 69 -5.31 2.33 6.31
N GLU A 70 -4.62 3.47 6.24
CA GLU A 70 -5.07 4.68 5.53
C GLU A 70 -5.24 4.48 4.02
N GLU A 71 -4.51 3.54 3.41
CA GLU A 71 -4.51 3.24 1.98
C GLU A 71 -5.41 2.03 1.64
N ALA A 72 -6.12 1.47 2.62
CA ALA A 72 -7.04 0.36 2.41
C ALA A 72 -8.18 0.71 1.44
N THR A 73 -8.49 -0.20 0.51
CA THR A 73 -9.52 0.01 -0.52
C THR A 73 -10.86 -0.64 -0.14
N TRP A 74 -11.95 -0.18 -0.74
CA TRP A 74 -13.29 -0.73 -0.55
C TRP A 74 -13.67 -1.63 -1.72
N GLU A 75 -13.62 -2.94 -1.50
CA GLU A 75 -13.90 -3.96 -2.51
C GLU A 75 -15.22 -4.69 -2.22
N ARG A 76 -15.88 -5.21 -3.25
CA ARG A 76 -17.13 -5.95 -3.04
C ARG A 76 -16.85 -7.30 -2.39
N GLU A 77 -17.68 -7.68 -1.42
CA GLU A 77 -17.51 -8.96 -0.70
C GLU A 77 -17.59 -10.16 -1.64
N ASP A 78 -18.50 -10.13 -2.62
CA ASP A 78 -18.71 -11.24 -3.56
C ASP A 78 -17.49 -11.49 -4.47
N ALA A 79 -16.82 -10.42 -4.90
CA ALA A 79 -15.57 -10.51 -5.65
C ALA A 79 -14.43 -11.05 -4.77
N LEU A 80 -14.25 -10.48 -3.58
CA LEU A 80 -13.21 -10.91 -2.64
C LEU A 80 -13.37 -12.37 -2.23
N ARG A 81 -14.60 -12.85 -2.03
CA ARG A 81 -14.86 -14.25 -1.66
C ARG A 81 -14.49 -15.23 -2.78
N LYS A 82 -14.56 -14.77 -4.03
CA LYS A 82 -14.21 -15.56 -5.21
C LYS A 82 -12.69 -15.57 -5.45
N GLU A 83 -12.04 -14.42 -5.31
CA GLU A 83 -10.60 -14.26 -5.60
C GLU A 83 -9.71 -14.61 -4.40
N HIS A 84 -10.16 -14.31 -3.19
CA HIS A 84 -9.42 -14.44 -1.94
C HIS A 84 -10.28 -15.05 -0.80
N PRO A 85 -10.77 -16.29 -0.95
CA PRO A 85 -11.64 -16.93 0.04
C PRO A 85 -11.00 -17.04 1.44
N HIS A 86 -9.68 -17.22 1.51
CA HIS A 86 -8.90 -17.34 2.74
C HIS A 86 -9.04 -16.13 3.70
N LEU A 87 -9.39 -14.94 3.19
CA LEU A 87 -9.62 -13.75 4.01
C LEU A 87 -10.84 -13.93 4.94
N PHE A 88 -11.80 -14.75 4.54
CA PHE A 88 -13.06 -14.96 5.27
C PHE A 88 -13.03 -16.18 6.19
N GLU A 89 -11.99 -17.02 6.10
CA GLU A 89 -11.86 -18.23 6.93
C GLU A 89 -11.45 -17.90 8.37
N ASN A 90 -10.77 -16.77 8.58
CA ASN A 90 -10.21 -16.35 9.87
C ASN A 90 -10.92 -15.13 10.50
N GLN A 91 -12.06 -14.71 9.97
CA GLN A 91 -12.81 -13.58 10.53
C GLN A 91 -13.74 -14.06 11.64
N PRO A 92 -13.53 -13.69 12.92
CA PRO A 92 -14.60 -13.75 13.90
C PRO A 92 -15.71 -12.77 13.43
N ASN A 93 -16.97 -13.20 13.47
CA ASN A 93 -18.11 -12.40 13.01
C ASN A 93 -18.04 -10.95 13.53
N LEU A 94 -17.68 -9.99 12.66
CA LEU A 94 -17.67 -8.56 12.96
C LEU A 94 -19.09 -7.97 13.10
N GLU A 95 -20.12 -8.80 13.04
CA GLU A 95 -21.52 -8.36 13.17
C GLU A 95 -21.92 -8.01 14.63
N ASP A 96 -21.09 -8.34 15.63
CA ASP A 96 -21.43 -8.17 17.06
C ASP A 96 -21.09 -6.80 17.69
N GLU A 97 -20.31 -5.92 17.04
CA GLU A 97 -19.83 -4.67 17.70
C GLU A 97 -20.61 -3.40 17.33
N ILE A 98 -21.35 -3.38 16.22
CA ILE A 98 -22.06 -2.16 15.75
C ILE A 98 -23.40 -1.96 16.51
N SER A 99 -23.92 -2.98 17.21
CA SER A 99 -25.18 -2.86 17.96
C SER A 99 -25.05 -2.08 19.29
N SER A 100 -23.85 -1.72 19.73
CA SER A 100 -23.63 -1.18 21.09
C SER A 100 -23.47 0.35 21.17
N LYS A 101 -23.53 1.09 20.05
CA LYS A 101 -23.45 2.57 20.07
C LYS A 101 -24.61 3.23 19.33
N GLY A 102 -25.80 3.03 19.87
CA GLY A 102 -26.99 3.81 19.54
C GLY A 102 -27.83 4.02 20.80
N GLY A 103 -27.37 4.90 21.69
CA GLY A 103 -28.07 5.20 22.93
C GLY A 103 -27.41 6.32 23.73
N LEU A 104 -27.76 7.57 23.39
CA LEU A 104 -28.11 8.70 24.27
C LEU A 104 -28.36 9.94 23.41
#